data_AF-A0A226BV03-F1
#
_entry.id   AF-A0A226BV03-F1
#
_cell.length_a   1.000
_cell.length_b   1.000
_cell.length_c   1.000
_cell.angle_alpha   90.00
_cell.angle_beta   90.00
_cell.angle_gamma   90.00
#
_symmetry.space_group_name_H-M   'P 1'
#
loop_
_entity.id
_entity.type
_entity.pdbx_description
1 polymer ?
#
loop_
_entity_poly.entity_id
_entity_poly.type
_entity_poly.pdbx_seq_one_letter_code
_entity_poly.pdbx_strand_id
1 'polypeptide(L)'
;LKEHYQLNRHKQFGSSSEVTPDQMQLFNETEKEADASVKEPELEEITYKRRKFKGQRDIQLEGLEEEVVEHRLSSEEQVCSCCGDNLHEMSTEERR
;
A
#
# COMPACT_ATOMS: atom_id res chain seq x y z
N LEU A 1 -32.96 22.58 -6.27
CA LEU A 1 -31.50 22.59 -6.60
C LEU A 1 -30.66 21.86 -5.55
N LYS A 2 -30.63 22.31 -4.28
CA LYS A 2 -29.85 21.64 -3.21
C LYS A 2 -30.29 20.20 -2.93
N GLU A 3 -31.60 19.93 -2.94
CA GLU A 3 -32.14 18.58 -2.72
C GLU A 3 -31.76 17.61 -3.83
N HIS A 4 -31.90 18.01 -5.10
CA HIS A 4 -31.45 17.20 -6.24
C HIS A 4 -29.94 16.92 -6.19
N TYR A 5 -29.14 17.90 -5.76
CA TYR A 5 -27.70 17.72 -5.60
C TYR A 5 -27.37 16.72 -4.49
N GLN A 6 -28.05 16.80 -3.34
CA GLN A 6 -27.87 15.85 -2.23
C GLN A 6 -28.31 14.44 -2.62
N LEU A 7 -29.45 14.30 -3.30
CA LEU A 7 -29.94 13.01 -3.80
C LEU A 7 -28.96 12.39 -4.80
N ASN A 8 -28.42 13.18 -5.73
CA ASN A 8 -27.44 12.67 -6.69
C ASN A 8 -26.13 12.28 -6.00
N ARG A 9 -25.67 13.04 -5.01
CA ARG A 9 -24.50 12.67 -4.20
C ARG A 9 -24.73 11.37 -3.42
N HIS A 10 -25.90 11.18 -2.82
CA HIS A 10 -26.23 9.96 -2.10
C HIS A 10 -26.39 8.76 -3.04
N LYS A 11 -26.84 8.96 -4.28
CA LYS A 11 -26.91 7.89 -5.28
C LYS A 11 -25.55 7.48 -5.84
N GLN A 12 -24.58 8.39 -5.88
CA GLN A 12 -23.24 8.14 -6.41
C GLN A 12 -22.24 7.68 -5.34
N PHE A 13 -22.38 8.19 -4.11
CA PHE A 13 -21.42 8.02 -3.01
C PHE A 13 -22.11 7.64 -1.70
N GLY A 14 -23.32 7.07 -1.76
CA GLY A 14 -23.99 6.53 -0.59
C GLY A 14 -23.55 5.10 -0.32
N SER A 15 -23.77 4.61 0.90
CA SER A 15 -23.46 3.22 1.26
C SER A 15 -24.10 2.21 0.30
N SER A 16 -25.30 2.50 -0.21
CA SER A 16 -26.00 1.65 -1.18
C SER A 16 -25.36 1.62 -2.58
N SER A 17 -24.57 2.64 -2.96
CA SER A 17 -23.87 2.66 -4.25
C SER A 17 -22.52 1.96 -4.22
N GLU A 18 -21.98 1.72 -3.03
CA GLU A 18 -20.74 0.96 -2.82
C GLU A 18 -21.00 -0.56 -2.85
N VAL A 19 -22.23 -0.99 -2.57
CA VAL A 19 -22.63 -2.39 -2.62
C VAL A 19 -22.89 -2.79 -4.08
N THR A 20 -21.93 -3.49 -4.68
CA THR A 20 -22.12 -4.12 -5.99
C THR A 20 -22.50 -5.60 -5.79
N PRO A 21 -23.61 -6.08 -6.38
CA PRO A 21 -24.09 -7.46 -6.15
C PRO A 21 -23.12 -8.54 -6.66
N ASP A 22 -22.18 -8.19 -7.53
CA ASP A 22 -21.13 -9.07 -8.07
C ASP A 22 -19.77 -8.87 -7.35
N GLN A 23 -19.74 -8.13 -6.23
CA GLN A 23 -18.52 -7.99 -5.45
C GLN A 23 -18.18 -9.32 -4.79
N MET A 24 -17.19 -10.00 -5.35
CA MET A 24 -16.65 -11.21 -4.72
C MET A 24 -16.12 -10.87 -3.32
N GLN A 25 -16.67 -11.53 -2.31
CA GLN A 25 -16.23 -11.43 -0.92
C GLN A 25 -14.93 -12.21 -0.71
N LEU A 26 -13.83 -11.68 -1.27
CA LEU A 26 -12.50 -12.32 -1.27
C LEU A 26 -11.87 -12.42 0.12
N PHE A 27 -12.30 -11.59 1.08
CA PHE A 27 -11.67 -11.47 2.40
C PHE A 27 -12.61 -11.76 3.58
N ASN A 28 -13.75 -12.42 3.35
CA ASN A 28 -14.76 -12.70 4.39
C ASN A 28 -14.64 -14.11 5.00
N GLU A 29 -13.46 -14.73 4.96
CA GLU A 29 -13.29 -16.10 5.46
C GLU A 29 -13.53 -16.15 6.98
N THR A 30 -12.96 -15.20 7.71
CA THR A 30 -13.09 -15.10 9.18
C THR A 30 -14.53 -14.93 9.64
N GLU A 31 -15.31 -14.04 9.02
CA GLU A 31 -16.71 -13.80 9.40
C GLU A 31 -17.61 -14.98 9.04
N LYS A 32 -17.32 -15.70 7.95
CA LYS A 32 -18.08 -16.90 7.56
C LYS A 32 -17.84 -18.07 8.48
N GLU A 33 -16.62 -18.20 9.00
CA GLU A 33 -16.20 -19.29 9.89
C GLU A 33 -16.41 -18.96 11.38
N ALA A 34 -16.72 -17.70 11.70
CA ALA A 34 -16.94 -17.25 13.07
C ALA A 34 -18.18 -17.92 13.69
N ASP A 35 -17.98 -18.60 14.82
CA ASP A 35 -19.06 -19.11 15.66
C ASP A 35 -19.57 -18.00 16.58
N ALA A 36 -20.78 -17.50 16.31
CA ALA A 36 -21.43 -16.45 17.10
C ALA A 36 -21.77 -16.88 18.54
N SER A 37 -21.68 -18.16 18.86
CA SER A 37 -21.87 -18.66 20.23
C SER A 37 -20.61 -18.59 21.10
N VAL A 38 -19.44 -18.38 20.48
CA VAL A 38 -18.15 -18.27 21.17
C VAL A 38 -17.93 -16.82 21.61
N LYS A 39 -17.57 -16.63 22.89
CA LYS A 39 -17.22 -15.31 23.43
C LYS A 39 -15.96 -14.77 22.73
N GLU A 40 -15.98 -13.51 22.33
CA GLU A 40 -14.78 -12.83 21.82
C GLU A 40 -13.61 -12.94 22.81
N PRO A 41 -12.38 -13.16 22.33
CA PRO A 41 -11.21 -13.23 23.18
C PRO A 41 -10.99 -11.90 23.92
N GLU A 42 -10.50 -11.97 25.15
CA GLU A 42 -10.17 -10.77 25.93
C GLU A 42 -8.92 -10.12 25.34
N LEU A 43 -9.07 -8.88 24.87
CA LEU A 43 -7.96 -8.11 24.34
C LEU A 43 -7.12 -7.55 25.49
N GLU A 44 -5.87 -7.98 25.57
CA GLU A 44 -4.89 -7.42 26.49
C GLU A 44 -4.29 -6.13 25.90
N GLU A 45 -4.45 -5.01 26.59
CA GLU A 45 -3.79 -3.76 26.22
C GLU A 45 -2.32 -3.79 26.66
N ILE A 46 -1.41 -3.98 25.70
CA ILE A 46 0.03 -3.90 25.96
C ILE A 46 0.44 -2.44 26.18
N THR A 47 0.48 -1.98 27.44
CA THR A 47 0.94 -0.62 27.78
C THR A 47 2.46 -0.54 27.86
N TYR A 48 3.14 -0.44 26.72
CA TYR A 48 4.57 -0.08 26.71
C TYR A 48 4.77 1.35 26.22
N LYS A 49 5.65 2.10 26.89
CA LYS A 49 6.02 3.45 26.48
C LYS A 49 7.07 3.36 25.37
N ARG A 50 6.64 3.50 24.11
CA ARG A 50 7.57 3.58 22.96
C ARG A 50 8.29 4.93 22.98
N ARG A 51 9.61 4.92 23.18
CA ARG A 51 10.48 6.09 22.92
C ARG A 51 10.89 6.08 21.45
N LYS A 52 10.25 6.90 20.63
CA LYS A 52 10.74 7.19 19.28
C LYS A 52 11.84 8.25 19.39
N PHE A 53 13.01 7.98 18.83
CA PHE A 53 14.08 8.97 18.71
C PHE A 53 14.61 8.98 17.28
N LYS A 54 15.16 10.12 16.85
CA LYS A 54 15.76 10.28 15.54
C LYS A 54 16.99 9.36 15.45
N GLY A 55 17.07 8.52 14.42
CA GLY A 55 18.16 7.53 14.26
C GLY A 55 17.84 6.11 14.75
N GLN A 56 16.66 5.87 15.36
CA GLN A 56 16.25 4.52 15.78
C GLN A 56 16.20 3.53 14.61
N ARG A 57 15.75 3.99 13.43
CA ARG A 57 15.70 3.15 12.22
C ARG A 57 17.11 2.76 11.78
N ASP A 58 18.04 3.71 11.75
CA ASP A 58 19.41 3.47 11.29
C ASP A 58 20.13 2.45 12.18
N ILE A 59 19.91 2.49 13.51
CA ILE A 59 20.43 1.50 14.46
C ILE A 59 19.82 0.12 14.25
N GLN A 60 18.52 0.04 13.94
CA GLN A 60 17.86 -1.24 13.66
C GLN A 60 18.33 -1.87 12.36
N LEU A 61 18.74 -1.03 11.40
CA LEU A 61 19.27 -1.44 10.11
C LEU A 61 20.80 -1.65 10.14
N GLU A 62 21.46 -1.33 11.26
CA GLU A 62 22.92 -1.46 11.41
C GLU A 62 23.33 -2.94 11.36
N GLY A 63 24.15 -3.30 10.37
CA GLY A 63 24.66 -4.67 10.18
C GLY A 63 23.79 -5.57 9.29
N LEU A 64 22.70 -5.06 8.72
CA LEU A 64 22.00 -5.73 7.63
C LEU A 64 22.73 -5.55 6.29
N GLU A 65 22.71 -6.56 5.44
CA GLU A 65 23.30 -6.50 4.11
C GLU A 65 22.47 -5.57 3.21
N GLU A 66 23.13 -4.60 2.58
CA GLU A 66 22.53 -3.70 1.60
C GLU A 66 22.82 -4.22 0.19
N GLU A 67 21.78 -4.47 -0.61
CA GLU A 67 21.92 -4.93 -2.00
C GLU A 67 21.67 -3.76 -2.96
N VAL A 68 22.70 -3.39 -3.71
CA VAL A 68 22.61 -2.38 -4.77
C VAL A 68 22.53 -3.09 -6.12
N VAL A 69 21.35 -3.01 -6.76
CA VAL A 69 21.12 -3.59 -8.08
C VAL A 69 21.20 -2.48 -9.14
N GLU A 70 22.28 -2.45 -9.91
CA GLU A 70 22.43 -1.52 -11.03
C GLU A 70 21.76 -2.06 -12.31
N HIS A 71 20.69 -1.40 -12.74
CA HIS A 71 20.02 -1.70 -14.00
C HIS A 71 20.46 -0.72 -15.10
N ARG A 72 21.66 -0.93 -15.64
CA ARG A 72 22.17 -0.13 -16.77
C ARG A 72 21.81 -0.80 -18.09
N LEU A 73 21.24 -0.01 -19.01
CA LEU A 73 21.09 -0.41 -20.42
C LEU A 73 22.47 -0.65 -21.04
N SER A 74 22.55 -1.55 -22.02
CA SER A 74 23.78 -1.73 -22.80
C SER A 74 24.11 -0.45 -23.58
N SER A 75 25.37 -0.23 -23.96
CA SER A 75 25.81 1.00 -24.64
C SER A 75 25.04 1.27 -25.95
N GLU A 76 24.57 0.22 -26.61
CA GLU A 76 23.78 0.31 -27.85
C GLU A 76 22.34 0.78 -27.59
N GLU A 77 21.80 0.45 -26.42
CA GLU A 77 20.44 0.77 -26.00
C GLU A 77 20.35 2.08 -25.20
N GLN A 78 21.49 2.68 -24.85
CA GLN A 78 21.57 4.00 -24.19
C GLN A 78 21.36 5.17 -25.14
N VAL A 79 21.06 4.92 -26.42
CA VAL A 79 20.77 5.94 -27.43
C VAL A 79 19.29 5.86 -27.83
N CYS A 80 18.60 7.00 -27.79
CA CYS A 80 17.20 7.08 -28.17
C CYS A 80 17.01 6.77 -29.66
N SER A 81 16.19 5.77 -29.99
CA SER A 81 15.90 5.37 -31.38
C SER A 81 15.11 6.42 -32.18
N CYS A 82 14.51 7.41 -31.54
CA CYS A 82 13.73 8.47 -32.19
C CYS A 82 14.55 9.72 -32.53
N CYS A 83 15.51 10.12 -31.68
CA CYS A 83 16.26 11.37 -31.84
C CYS A 83 17.79 11.19 -31.86
N GLY A 84 18.31 10.01 -31.52
CA GLY A 84 19.75 9.73 -31.52
C GLY A 84 20.52 10.30 -30.33
N ASP A 85 19.82 10.94 -29.38
CA ASP A 85 20.44 11.48 -28.16
C ASP A 85 20.59 10.40 -27.09
N ASN A 86 21.54 10.60 -26.17
CA ASN A 86 21.74 9.71 -25.02
C ASN A 86 20.52 9.73 -24.09
N LEU A 87 20.09 8.54 -23.66
CA LEU A 87 19.02 8.35 -22.69
C LEU A 87 19.45 8.83 -21.30
N HIS A 88 18.51 9.45 -20.59
CA HIS A 88 18.71 9.90 -19.22
C HIS A 88 18.51 8.75 -18.22
N GLU A 89 19.38 8.66 -17.22
CA GLU A 89 19.24 7.70 -16.12
C GLU A 89 18.03 8.07 -15.25
N MET A 90 17.04 7.18 -15.15
CA MET A 90 15.76 7.50 -14.51
C MET A 90 15.80 7.41 -12.98
N SER A 91 16.34 6.32 -12.42
CA SER A 91 16.37 6.09 -10.97
C SER A 91 17.27 4.91 -10.59
N THR A 92 17.94 5.02 -9.45
CA THR A 92 18.60 3.90 -8.76
C THR A 92 17.65 3.30 -7.73
N GLU A 93 17.55 1.96 -7.70
CA GLU A 93 16.83 1.24 -6.66
C GLU A 93 17.83 0.73 -5.61
N GLU A 94 17.83 1.36 -4.43
CA GLU A 94 18.60 0.92 -3.28
C GLU A 94 17.66 0.16 -2.33
N ARG A 95 17.88 -1.15 -2.13
CA ARG A 95 17.13 -1.95 -1.16
C ARG A 95 17.94 -2.02 0.13
N ARG A 96 17.43 -1.33 1.15
CA ARG A 96 17.93 -1.33 2.53
C ARG A 96 16.99 -2.08 3.47
#